data_AF-A0A6G1S9Y7-F1
#
_entry.id   AF-A0A6G1S9Y7-F1
#
_cell.length_a   1.000
_cell.length_b   1.000
_cell.length_c   1.000
_cell.angle_alpha   90.00
_cell.angle_beta   90.00
_cell.angle_gamma   90.00
#
_symmetry.space_group_name_H-M   'P 1'
#
loop_
_entity.id
_entity.type
_entity.pdbx_description
1 polymer ?
#
loop_
_entity_poly.entity_id
_entity_poly.type
_entity_poly.pdbx_seq_one_letter_code
_entity_poly.pdbx_strand_id
1 'polypeptide(L)'
;MMDENQFVSCVPTAIRVEQMKMIRNLIEVKIPEDELNRANFKDGLSIEVKSEKAFIVNAYWIVKIIDIHAEIEKNWHTLHQALTSGKFLSDQNRSLYQNERKVYHETHQQVKCEIRPPTEIDTSSMTQTPRDFYPLVIIVTCLEDDPTPLASDAAANIHIVHIQDSVVPVRSHVIKQYIKQIDGRILDISQLYQEDTAACFICFEEADPDEKLKLFCLLPCRHSPICSNCILRIRECPKCRCPIASVFDINAPASNSTQPAGGSSIDPKLKHLYDGETEETDSGSRPSKGGFFGSLMKSIFGK
;
A
#
# COMPACT_ATOMS: atom_id res chain seq x y z
N MET A 1 28.45 -7.95 49.60
CA MET A 1 27.68 -6.84 49.02
C MET A 1 28.05 -6.80 47.55
N MET A 2 27.18 -7.30 46.68
CA MET A 2 27.34 -7.19 45.23
C MET A 2 26.27 -6.21 44.77
N ASP A 3 26.73 -5.12 44.16
CA ASP A 3 25.89 -4.01 43.72
C ASP A 3 24.92 -4.42 42.63
N GLU A 4 23.67 -4.01 42.84
CA GLU A 4 22.63 -3.87 41.84
C GLU A 4 23.08 -2.86 40.78
N ASN A 5 23.28 -3.29 39.52
CA ASN A 5 22.91 -2.55 38.31
C ASN A 5 23.59 -3.14 37.06
N GLN A 6 22.83 -3.88 36.27
CA GLN A 6 22.94 -3.84 34.81
C GLN A 6 21.69 -4.46 34.16
N PHE A 7 20.53 -3.86 34.42
CA PHE A 7 19.44 -3.95 33.45
C PHE A 7 19.78 -2.98 32.31
N VAL A 8 20.32 -3.54 31.24
CA VAL A 8 20.48 -2.82 29.98
C VAL A 8 19.07 -2.52 29.45
N SER A 9 18.57 -1.33 29.78
CA SER A 9 17.35 -0.75 29.23
C SER A 9 17.57 -0.38 27.76
N CYS A 10 17.58 -1.38 26.88
CA CYS A 10 17.49 -1.15 25.44
C CYS A 10 16.04 -0.86 25.05
N VAL A 11 15.46 0.29 25.43
CA VAL A 11 14.13 0.74 24.96
C VAL A 11 14.32 1.61 23.73
N PRO A 12 13.81 1.24 22.54
CA PRO A 12 13.62 2.18 21.45
C PRO A 12 12.49 3.13 21.81
N THR A 13 12.78 4.43 21.77
CA THR A 13 12.01 5.52 22.39
C THR A 13 10.73 5.92 21.66
N ALA A 14 10.45 5.44 20.43
CA ALA A 14 9.24 5.83 19.71
C ALA A 14 8.78 4.76 18.70
N ILE A 15 7.59 4.18 18.91
CA ILE A 15 6.88 3.42 17.86
C ILE A 15 6.23 4.45 16.92
N ARG A 16 6.71 4.52 15.67
CA ARG A 16 6.14 5.41 14.67
C ARG A 16 4.70 5.04 14.38
N VAL A 17 3.80 6.03 14.38
CA VAL A 17 2.42 5.85 13.95
C VAL A 17 2.28 6.40 12.52
N GLU A 18 1.81 5.55 11.61
CA GLU A 18 1.53 5.90 10.23
C GLU A 18 0.10 6.46 10.09
N GLN A 19 -0.06 7.45 9.22
CA GLN A 19 -1.36 8.03 8.90
C GLN A 19 -1.96 7.36 7.66
N MET A 20 -3.26 7.04 7.73
CA MET A 20 -4.01 6.62 6.57
C MET A 20 -4.27 7.81 5.65
N LYS A 21 -3.85 7.69 4.40
CA LYS A 21 -4.19 8.63 3.34
C LYS A 21 -5.21 8.00 2.42
N MET A 22 -6.34 8.67 2.23
CA MET A 22 -7.30 8.28 1.20
C MET A 22 -6.66 8.39 -0.17
N ILE A 23 -6.76 7.32 -0.95
CA ILE A 23 -6.34 7.30 -2.34
C ILE A 23 -7.59 7.25 -3.18
N ARG A 24 -7.69 8.18 -4.13
CA ARG A 24 -8.74 8.13 -5.14
C ARG A 24 -8.42 7.01 -6.11
N ASN A 25 -9.16 5.92 -6.01
CA ASN A 25 -9.07 4.83 -6.98
C ASN A 25 -10.07 5.04 -8.11
N LEU A 26 -9.58 5.34 -9.31
CA LEU A 26 -10.40 5.58 -10.51
C LEU A 26 -10.89 4.28 -11.17
N ILE A 27 -10.36 3.13 -10.74
CA ILE A 27 -10.68 1.81 -11.30
C ILE A 27 -10.88 0.83 -10.15
N GLU A 28 -12.10 0.34 -10.02
CA GLU A 28 -12.40 -0.78 -9.15
C GLU A 28 -12.36 -2.07 -9.98
N VAL A 29 -11.55 -3.03 -9.55
CA VAL A 29 -11.46 -4.36 -10.19
C VAL A 29 -11.79 -5.42 -9.16
N LYS A 30 -12.81 -6.21 -9.46
CA LYS A 30 -13.25 -7.33 -8.65
C LYS A 30 -13.08 -8.62 -9.44
N ILE A 31 -12.53 -9.64 -8.77
CA ILE A 31 -12.49 -11.00 -9.30
C ILE A 31 -13.47 -11.82 -8.44
N PRO A 32 -14.68 -12.13 -8.94
CA PRO A 32 -15.67 -12.87 -8.17
C PRO A 32 -15.13 -14.23 -7.71
N GLU A 33 -15.50 -14.64 -6.49
CA GLU A 33 -15.02 -15.90 -5.93
C GLU A 33 -15.46 -17.10 -6.78
N ASP A 34 -16.68 -17.08 -7.31
CA ASP A 34 -17.20 -18.12 -8.18
C ASP A 34 -16.45 -18.21 -9.53
N GLU A 35 -15.93 -17.09 -10.04
CA GLU A 35 -15.05 -17.05 -11.21
C GLU A 35 -13.66 -17.62 -10.87
N LEU A 36 -13.07 -17.25 -9.73
CA LEU A 36 -11.82 -17.88 -9.24
C LEU A 36 -11.98 -19.40 -9.10
N ASN A 37 -13.11 -19.82 -8.54
CA ASN A 37 -13.45 -21.22 -8.31
C ASN A 37 -13.53 -22.06 -9.58
N ARG A 38 -13.85 -21.44 -10.72
CA ARG A 38 -13.91 -22.07 -12.05
C ARG A 38 -12.65 -21.82 -12.89
N ALA A 39 -11.74 -20.96 -12.42
CA ALA A 39 -10.61 -20.48 -13.20
C ALA A 39 -9.64 -21.61 -13.54
N ASN A 40 -9.27 -21.70 -14.82
CA ASN A 40 -8.37 -22.73 -15.33
C ASN A 40 -7.61 -22.25 -16.58
N PHE A 41 -6.58 -23.00 -17.00
CA PHE A 41 -5.72 -22.68 -18.15
C PHE A 41 -6.37 -22.89 -19.53
N LYS A 42 -7.64 -23.26 -19.60
CA LYS A 42 -8.39 -23.46 -20.84
C LYS A 42 -9.45 -22.38 -21.03
N ASP A 43 -10.33 -22.21 -20.04
CA ASP A 43 -11.45 -21.26 -20.10
C ASP A 43 -11.09 -19.90 -19.51
N GLY A 44 -9.99 -19.82 -18.75
CA GLY A 44 -9.55 -18.60 -18.07
C GLY A 44 -10.46 -18.20 -16.93
N LEU A 45 -10.71 -16.90 -16.76
CA LEU A 45 -11.64 -16.35 -15.77
C LEU A 45 -12.26 -15.04 -16.24
N SER A 46 -13.31 -14.59 -15.56
CA SER A 46 -13.87 -13.25 -15.77
C SER A 46 -13.57 -12.32 -14.60
N ILE A 47 -13.33 -11.05 -14.91
CA ILE A 47 -13.26 -9.97 -13.91
C ILE A 47 -14.40 -8.99 -14.13
N GLU A 48 -14.73 -8.26 -13.08
CA GLU A 48 -15.66 -7.13 -13.12
C GLU A 48 -14.86 -5.85 -12.92
N VAL A 49 -14.96 -4.93 -13.88
CA VAL A 49 -14.28 -3.63 -13.84
C VAL A 49 -15.32 -2.53 -13.80
N LYS A 50 -15.16 -1.60 -12.86
CA LYS A 50 -15.92 -0.35 -12.82
C LYS A 50 -14.92 0.80 -12.80
N SER A 51 -14.99 1.68 -13.79
CA SER A 51 -14.06 2.81 -13.89
C SER A 51 -14.79 4.11 -14.14
N GLU A 52 -14.24 5.23 -13.64
CA GLU A 52 -14.71 6.58 -13.99
C GLU A 52 -14.30 6.99 -15.42
N LYS A 53 -13.33 6.30 -16.02
CA LYS A 53 -12.75 6.64 -17.33
C LYS A 53 -12.76 5.42 -18.25
N ALA A 54 -12.54 5.66 -19.55
CA ALA A 54 -12.23 4.57 -20.46
C ALA A 54 -10.96 3.86 -19.99
N PHE A 55 -10.89 2.54 -20.19
CA PHE A 55 -9.82 1.73 -19.62
C PHE A 55 -9.39 0.61 -20.56
N ILE A 56 -8.19 0.11 -20.30
CA ILE A 56 -7.57 -0.99 -20.99
C ILE A 56 -7.41 -2.16 -20.02
N VAL A 57 -7.75 -3.37 -20.47
CA VAL A 57 -7.39 -4.61 -19.77
C VAL A 57 -6.27 -5.31 -20.53
N ASN A 58 -5.15 -5.55 -19.85
CA ASN A 58 -4.05 -6.39 -20.32
C ASN A 58 -3.96 -7.64 -19.45
N ALA A 59 -3.78 -8.81 -20.06
CA ALA A 59 -3.58 -10.06 -19.35
C ALA A 59 -2.38 -10.82 -19.92
N TYR A 60 -1.56 -11.34 -19.02
CA TYR A 60 -0.32 -12.04 -19.31
C TYR A 60 -0.31 -13.37 -18.57
N TRP A 61 0.02 -14.44 -19.28
CA TRP A 61 0.07 -15.80 -18.73
C TRP A 61 1.50 -16.29 -18.64
N ILE A 62 1.79 -17.04 -17.58
CA ILE A 62 3.10 -17.62 -17.30
C ILE A 62 4.18 -16.53 -17.30
N VAL A 63 4.10 -15.64 -16.32
CA VAL A 63 4.94 -14.45 -16.21
C VAL A 63 6.03 -14.68 -15.19
N LYS A 64 7.30 -14.49 -15.55
CA LYS A 64 8.40 -14.61 -14.59
C LYS A 64 8.26 -13.61 -13.45
N ILE A 65 8.39 -14.10 -12.22
CA ILE A 65 8.20 -13.31 -10.98
C ILE A 65 9.16 -12.13 -10.95
N ILE A 66 10.45 -12.36 -11.25
CA ILE A 66 11.47 -11.32 -11.20
C ILE A 66 11.19 -10.22 -12.23
N ASP A 67 10.75 -10.61 -13.42
CA ASP A 67 10.48 -9.68 -14.52
C ASP A 67 9.30 -8.77 -14.26
N ILE A 68 8.19 -9.29 -13.71
CA ILE A 68 7.01 -8.47 -13.45
C ILE A 68 7.29 -7.40 -12.40
N HIS A 69 7.94 -7.75 -11.29
CA HIS A 69 8.22 -6.80 -10.21
C HIS A 69 9.16 -5.69 -10.69
N ALA A 70 10.19 -6.03 -11.46
CA ALA A 70 11.08 -5.04 -12.05
C ALA A 70 10.37 -4.08 -13.04
N GLU A 71 9.37 -4.55 -13.79
CA GLU A 71 8.62 -3.70 -14.73
C GLU A 71 7.60 -2.80 -14.03
N ILE A 72 6.83 -3.33 -13.07
CA ILE A 72 5.80 -2.54 -12.38
C ILE A 72 6.38 -1.48 -11.44
N GLU A 73 7.65 -1.63 -11.02
CA GLU A 73 8.37 -0.64 -10.22
C GLU A 73 8.87 0.56 -11.04
N LYS A 74 8.95 0.47 -12.38
CA LYS A 74 9.32 1.59 -13.24
C LYS A 74 8.36 2.77 -13.08
N ASN A 75 8.82 3.99 -13.39
CA ASN A 75 7.94 5.17 -13.37
C ASN A 75 6.68 4.95 -14.25
N TRP A 76 5.59 5.64 -13.89
CA TRP A 76 4.30 5.45 -14.55
C TRP A 76 4.38 5.66 -16.07
N HIS A 77 5.04 6.71 -16.54
CA HIS A 77 5.15 7.01 -17.96
C HIS A 77 5.77 5.86 -18.77
N THR A 78 6.89 5.30 -18.30
CA THR A 78 7.56 4.16 -18.93
C THR A 78 6.68 2.91 -18.94
N LEU A 79 6.03 2.62 -17.80
CA LEU A 79 5.11 1.49 -17.69
C LEU A 79 3.90 1.65 -18.62
N HIS A 80 3.25 2.81 -18.59
CA HIS A 80 2.12 3.15 -19.42
C HIS A 80 2.46 3.06 -20.91
N GLN A 81 3.61 3.58 -21.33
CA GLN A 81 4.09 3.45 -22.71
C GLN A 81 4.32 1.99 -23.10
N ALA A 82 4.91 1.17 -22.23
CA ALA A 82 5.09 -0.26 -22.50
C ALA A 82 3.75 -0.99 -22.63
N LEU A 83 2.81 -0.70 -21.73
CA LEU A 83 1.46 -1.28 -21.74
C LEU A 83 0.68 -0.87 -22.99
N THR A 84 0.72 0.40 -23.38
CA THR A 84 0.00 0.98 -24.54
C THR A 84 0.67 0.70 -25.89
N SER A 85 1.98 0.48 -25.94
CA SER A 85 2.65 0.01 -27.15
C SER A 85 2.61 -1.50 -27.34
N GLY A 86 2.17 -2.26 -26.32
CA GLY A 86 2.16 -3.72 -26.33
C GLY A 86 3.55 -4.35 -26.15
N LYS A 87 4.56 -3.54 -25.77
CA LYS A 87 5.94 -4.00 -25.53
C LYS A 87 6.16 -4.48 -24.08
N PHE A 88 5.16 -4.37 -23.23
CA PHE A 88 5.24 -4.85 -21.86
C PHE A 88 5.38 -6.37 -21.84
N LEU A 89 6.48 -6.87 -21.28
CA LEU A 89 6.81 -8.30 -21.20
C LEU A 89 6.73 -9.05 -22.55
N SER A 90 6.92 -8.35 -23.68
CA SER A 90 6.74 -8.92 -25.02
C SER A 90 7.82 -9.93 -25.43
N ASP A 91 8.88 -10.07 -24.65
CA ASP A 91 9.87 -11.13 -24.83
C ASP A 91 9.29 -12.45 -24.29
N GLN A 92 9.29 -13.49 -25.13
CA GLN A 92 8.84 -14.84 -24.78
C GLN A 92 9.57 -15.40 -23.55
N ASN A 93 10.76 -14.89 -23.24
CA ASN A 93 11.48 -15.28 -22.03
C ASN A 93 10.88 -14.70 -20.74
N ARG A 94 9.98 -13.72 -20.82
CA ARG A 94 9.46 -12.95 -19.67
C ARG A 94 7.96 -13.22 -19.43
N SER A 95 7.19 -13.35 -20.50
CA SER A 95 5.84 -13.90 -20.49
C SER A 95 5.63 -14.81 -21.68
N LEU A 96 4.98 -15.96 -21.49
CA LEU A 96 4.77 -16.90 -22.60
C LEU A 96 3.58 -16.53 -23.48
N TYR A 97 2.51 -15.99 -22.87
CA TYR A 97 1.30 -15.64 -23.61
C TYR A 97 0.73 -14.31 -23.16
N GLN A 98 0.21 -13.55 -24.11
CA GLN A 98 -0.42 -12.26 -23.89
C GLN A 98 -1.75 -12.20 -24.63
N ASN A 99 -2.79 -11.74 -23.93
CA ASN A 99 -4.08 -11.47 -24.54
C ASN A 99 -4.02 -10.27 -25.47
N GLU A 100 -4.86 -10.29 -26.51
CA GLU A 100 -5.16 -9.07 -27.25
C GLU A 100 -5.73 -8.01 -26.29
N ARG A 101 -5.23 -6.79 -26.45
CA ARG A 101 -5.68 -5.65 -25.67
C ARG A 101 -7.13 -5.35 -26.00
N LYS A 102 -7.97 -5.26 -24.96
CA LYS A 102 -9.34 -4.78 -25.09
C LYS A 102 -9.47 -3.39 -24.46
N VAL A 103 -9.99 -2.46 -25.25
CA VAL A 103 -10.32 -1.09 -24.82
C VAL A 103 -11.82 -1.05 -24.51
N TYR A 104 -12.15 -0.50 -23.35
CA TYR A 104 -13.52 -0.30 -22.89
C TYR A 104 -13.76 1.19 -22.72
N HIS A 105 -14.90 1.67 -23.21
CA HIS A 105 -15.27 3.09 -23.20
C HIS A 105 -16.41 3.39 -22.21
N GLU A 106 -16.97 2.35 -21.60
CA GLU A 106 -18.02 2.43 -20.60
C GLU A 106 -17.49 3.05 -19.31
N THR A 107 -18.11 4.16 -18.88
CA THR A 107 -17.77 4.86 -17.63
C THR A 107 -18.86 4.69 -16.60
N HIS A 108 -18.47 4.59 -15.34
CA HIS A 108 -19.30 4.37 -14.14
C HIS A 108 -20.19 3.12 -14.15
N GLN A 109 -20.14 2.32 -15.20
CA GLN A 109 -20.84 1.05 -15.35
C GLN A 109 -19.90 -0.11 -15.00
N GLN A 110 -20.48 -1.17 -14.46
CA GLN A 110 -19.75 -2.41 -14.23
C GLN A 110 -19.68 -3.20 -15.54
N VAL A 111 -18.47 -3.47 -16.00
CA VAL A 111 -18.20 -4.22 -17.22
C VAL A 111 -17.61 -5.58 -16.84
N LYS A 112 -18.18 -6.66 -17.38
CA LYS A 112 -17.60 -8.00 -17.26
C LYS A 112 -16.56 -8.20 -18.37
N CYS A 113 -15.30 -8.42 -17.98
CA CYS A 113 -14.20 -8.65 -18.91
C CYS A 113 -13.76 -10.12 -18.84
N GLU A 114 -13.91 -10.85 -19.94
CA GLU A 114 -13.44 -12.23 -20.05
C GLU A 114 -11.95 -12.29 -20.41
N ILE A 115 -11.19 -13.00 -19.58
CA ILE A 115 -9.76 -13.20 -19.73
C ILE A 115 -9.51 -14.68 -20.00
N ARG A 116 -9.44 -15.03 -21.29
CA ARG A 116 -9.15 -16.38 -21.75
C ARG A 116 -7.73 -16.48 -22.30
N PRO A 117 -7.02 -17.59 -22.11
CA PRO A 117 -5.75 -17.81 -22.79
C PRO A 117 -5.87 -17.60 -24.30
N PRO A 118 -4.91 -16.91 -24.95
CA PRO A 118 -4.97 -16.66 -26.40
C PRO A 118 -4.80 -17.96 -27.21
N THR A 119 -4.11 -18.94 -26.64
CA THR A 119 -3.90 -20.27 -27.19
C THR A 119 -3.97 -21.30 -26.06
N GLU A 120 -4.06 -22.58 -26.42
CA GLU A 120 -3.97 -23.66 -25.43
C GLU A 120 -2.60 -23.61 -24.73
N ILE A 121 -2.62 -23.51 -23.41
CA ILE A 121 -1.42 -23.46 -22.58
C ILE A 121 -1.05 -24.88 -22.19
N ASP A 122 0.11 -25.34 -22.64
CA ASP A 122 0.64 -26.64 -22.22
C ASP A 122 1.21 -26.55 -20.80
N THR A 123 0.48 -27.14 -19.85
CA THR A 123 0.87 -27.18 -18.44
C THR A 123 1.85 -28.29 -18.12
N SER A 124 2.17 -29.18 -19.07
CA SER A 124 3.06 -30.32 -18.85
C SER A 124 4.49 -29.93 -18.48
N SER A 125 4.92 -28.73 -18.87
CA SER A 125 6.23 -28.17 -18.52
C SER A 125 6.29 -27.58 -17.10
N MET A 126 5.13 -27.35 -16.46
CA MET A 126 4.99 -26.63 -15.19
C MET A 126 5.19 -27.54 -13.98
N THR A 127 6.21 -28.40 -13.99
CA THR A 127 6.37 -29.53 -13.05
C THR A 127 7.13 -29.21 -11.75
N GLN A 128 7.78 -28.05 -11.68
CA GLN A 128 8.71 -27.73 -10.60
C GLN A 128 8.09 -26.81 -9.55
N THR A 129 8.43 -27.06 -8.29
CA THR A 129 8.20 -26.17 -7.16
C THR A 129 9.52 -25.93 -6.41
N PRO A 130 9.77 -24.72 -5.85
CA PRO A 130 8.95 -23.50 -5.95
C PRO A 130 8.92 -22.92 -7.38
N ARG A 131 7.81 -22.27 -7.74
CA ARG A 131 7.67 -21.64 -9.07
C ARG A 131 8.43 -20.32 -9.13
N ASP A 132 9.00 -20.04 -10.29
CA ASP A 132 9.63 -18.76 -10.63
C ASP A 132 8.75 -17.88 -11.53
N PHE A 133 7.50 -18.30 -11.78
CA PHE A 133 6.51 -17.56 -12.56
C PHE A 133 5.15 -17.48 -11.85
N TYR A 134 4.37 -16.46 -12.21
CA TYR A 134 2.95 -16.32 -11.88
C TYR A 134 2.08 -16.86 -13.04
N PRO A 135 1.05 -17.68 -12.74
CA PRO A 135 0.14 -18.20 -13.76
C PRO A 135 -0.55 -17.12 -14.59
N LEU A 136 -1.06 -16.08 -13.93
CA LEU A 136 -1.82 -15.01 -14.56
C LEU A 136 -1.53 -13.67 -13.88
N VAL A 137 -1.22 -12.66 -14.69
CA VAL A 137 -1.10 -11.26 -14.26
C VAL A 137 -2.07 -10.42 -15.09
N ILE A 138 -2.94 -9.68 -14.42
CA ILE A 138 -3.94 -8.81 -15.04
C ILE A 138 -3.60 -7.36 -14.67
N ILE A 139 -3.53 -6.49 -15.67
CA ILE A 139 -3.25 -5.06 -15.49
C ILE A 139 -4.37 -4.27 -16.15
N VAL A 140 -5.14 -3.55 -15.33
CA VAL A 140 -6.20 -2.65 -15.76
C VAL A 140 -5.69 -1.21 -15.65
N THR A 141 -5.74 -0.47 -16.74
CA THR A 141 -5.16 0.86 -16.87
C THR A 141 -6.21 1.85 -17.33
N CYS A 142 -6.33 3.00 -16.65
CA CYS A 142 -7.14 4.11 -17.14
C CYS A 142 -6.48 4.71 -18.38
N LEU A 143 -7.28 5.09 -19.36
CA LEU A 143 -6.84 5.97 -20.43
C LEU A 143 -6.75 7.41 -19.90
N GLU A 144 -5.61 8.06 -20.15
CA GLU A 144 -5.36 9.44 -19.72
C GLU A 144 -6.04 10.44 -20.65
N ASP A 145 -7.15 11.02 -20.20
CA ASP A 145 -7.82 12.16 -20.85
C ASP A 145 -7.75 13.45 -20.00
N ASP A 146 -7.08 13.41 -18.84
CA ASP A 146 -7.05 14.53 -17.90
C ASP A 146 -5.85 15.45 -18.16
N PRO A 147 -6.06 16.75 -18.42
CA PRO A 147 -4.96 17.68 -18.63
C PRO A 147 -4.11 17.93 -17.38
N THR A 148 -4.62 17.66 -16.17
CA THR A 148 -3.90 17.91 -14.91
C THR A 148 -4.23 16.85 -13.84
N PRO A 149 -3.75 15.61 -13.99
CA PRO A 149 -4.03 14.56 -13.03
C PRO A 149 -3.31 14.81 -11.68
N LEU A 150 -3.92 14.39 -10.57
CA LEU A 150 -3.25 14.43 -9.27
C LEU A 150 -2.19 13.32 -9.20
N ALA A 151 -1.00 13.65 -8.72
CA ALA A 151 0.12 12.71 -8.63
C ALA A 151 -0.20 11.44 -7.80
N SER A 152 -1.14 11.53 -6.86
CA SER A 152 -1.58 10.41 -6.01
C SER A 152 -2.76 9.61 -6.57
N ASP A 153 -3.33 9.97 -7.72
CA ASP A 153 -4.42 9.22 -8.31
C ASP A 153 -3.96 7.83 -8.76
N ALA A 154 -4.84 6.84 -8.62
CA ALA A 154 -4.60 5.51 -9.16
C ALA A 154 -4.62 5.53 -10.68
N ALA A 155 -3.53 5.07 -11.29
CA ALA A 155 -3.35 4.99 -12.73
C ALA A 155 -3.60 3.57 -13.27
N ALA A 156 -3.27 2.55 -12.48
CA ALA A 156 -3.48 1.16 -12.83
C ALA A 156 -3.75 0.27 -11.60
N ASN A 157 -4.54 -0.79 -11.81
CA ASN A 157 -4.70 -1.89 -10.87
C ASN A 157 -4.04 -3.15 -11.45
N ILE A 158 -3.21 -3.79 -10.65
CA ILE A 158 -2.44 -4.98 -11.02
C ILE A 158 -2.88 -6.12 -10.12
N HIS A 159 -3.26 -7.25 -10.71
CA HIS A 159 -3.71 -8.45 -10.02
C HIS A 159 -2.83 -9.62 -10.42
N ILE A 160 -2.22 -10.26 -9.42
CA ILE A 160 -1.45 -11.48 -9.59
C ILE A 160 -2.31 -12.62 -9.10
N VAL A 161 -2.64 -13.56 -9.98
CA VAL A 161 -3.62 -14.61 -9.72
C VAL A 161 -2.95 -15.98 -9.86
N HIS A 162 -3.12 -16.80 -8.82
CA HIS A 162 -2.84 -18.22 -8.88
C HIS A 162 -3.98 -18.94 -9.62
N ILE A 163 -3.63 -19.83 -10.52
CA ILE A 163 -4.57 -20.72 -11.19
C ILE A 163 -4.24 -22.14 -10.75
N GLN A 164 -5.23 -22.84 -10.20
CA GLN A 164 -5.09 -24.21 -9.72
C GLN A 164 -4.64 -25.14 -10.86
N ASP A 165 -3.66 -25.99 -10.57
CA ASP A 165 -3.23 -27.07 -11.46
C ASP A 165 -2.83 -28.33 -10.68
N SER A 166 -2.30 -29.33 -11.38
CA SER A 166 -1.89 -30.61 -10.81
C SER A 166 -0.68 -30.52 -9.88
N VAL A 167 0.14 -29.47 -10.02
CA VAL A 167 1.43 -29.32 -9.31
C VAL A 167 1.28 -28.45 -8.06
N VAL A 168 0.46 -27.41 -8.14
CA VAL A 168 0.03 -26.60 -7.00
C VAL A 168 -1.50 -26.71 -6.89
N PRO A 169 -2.01 -27.74 -6.17
CA PRO A 169 -3.44 -28.05 -6.11
C PRO A 169 -4.23 -27.10 -5.21
N VAL A 170 -3.61 -26.01 -4.73
CA VAL A 170 -4.29 -24.94 -4.01
C VAL A 170 -5.29 -24.28 -4.96
N ARG A 171 -6.50 -24.04 -4.46
CA ARG A 171 -7.58 -23.38 -5.20
C ARG A 171 -7.09 -22.05 -5.78
N SER A 172 -7.54 -21.72 -6.99
CA SER A 172 -7.24 -20.44 -7.62
C SER A 172 -7.62 -19.28 -6.70
N HIS A 173 -6.72 -18.32 -6.53
CA HIS A 173 -6.91 -17.17 -5.65
C HIS A 173 -6.00 -16.03 -6.09
N VAL A 174 -6.31 -14.82 -5.62
CA VAL A 174 -5.45 -13.66 -5.86
C VAL A 174 -4.26 -13.72 -4.90
N ILE A 175 -3.04 -13.82 -5.45
CA ILE A 175 -1.80 -13.84 -4.68
C ILE A 175 -1.50 -12.44 -4.16
N LYS A 176 -1.60 -11.43 -5.03
CA LYS A 176 -1.34 -10.03 -4.71
C LYS A 176 -2.16 -9.07 -5.57
N GLN A 177 -2.43 -7.90 -5.01
CA GLN A 177 -3.07 -6.79 -5.70
C GLN A 177 -2.24 -5.53 -5.48
N TYR A 178 -2.04 -4.75 -6.53
CA TYR A 178 -1.33 -3.49 -6.44
C TYR A 178 -2.09 -2.37 -7.11
N ILE A 179 -1.97 -1.17 -6.53
CA ILE A 179 -2.33 0.08 -7.19
C ILE A 179 -1.04 0.77 -7.62
N LYS A 180 -0.95 1.10 -8.91
CA LYS A 180 0.07 1.98 -9.46
C LYS A 180 -0.46 3.40 -9.48
N GLN A 181 0.28 4.33 -8.86
CA GLN A 181 -0.05 5.76 -8.86
C GLN A 181 0.67 6.50 -10.00
N ILE A 182 0.16 7.68 -10.35
CA ILE A 182 0.71 8.54 -11.40
C ILE A 182 2.14 9.02 -11.08
N ASP A 183 2.45 9.25 -9.81
CA ASP A 183 3.82 9.56 -9.33
C ASP A 183 4.80 8.38 -9.45
N GLY A 184 4.32 7.21 -9.86
CA GLY A 184 5.12 5.99 -10.02
C GLY A 184 5.20 5.11 -8.78
N ARG A 185 4.59 5.47 -7.66
CA ARG A 185 4.53 4.58 -6.49
C ARG A 185 3.64 3.37 -6.75
N ILE A 186 4.01 2.25 -6.13
CA ILE A 186 3.21 1.03 -6.09
C ILE A 186 2.74 0.79 -4.66
N LEU A 187 1.45 0.51 -4.52
CA LEU A 187 0.81 0.27 -3.22
C LEU A 187 0.30 -1.16 -3.20
N ASP A 188 0.80 -1.98 -2.28
CA ASP A 188 0.34 -3.36 -2.07
C ASP A 188 -0.99 -3.34 -1.31
N ILE A 189 -2.06 -3.69 -2.02
CA ILE A 189 -3.39 -3.85 -1.44
C ILE A 189 -3.38 -5.18 -0.71
N SER A 190 -3.47 -5.14 0.61
CA SER A 190 -3.74 -6.34 1.39
C SER A 190 -4.70 -6.00 2.51
N GLN A 191 -5.61 -6.93 2.78
CA GLN A 191 -6.59 -6.78 3.84
C GLN A 191 -5.89 -6.59 5.18
N LEU A 192 -6.49 -5.76 6.02
CA LEU A 192 -6.14 -5.72 7.44
C LEU A 192 -6.67 -7.00 8.06
N TYR A 193 -5.83 -7.72 8.81
CA TYR A 193 -6.28 -8.87 9.58
C TYR A 193 -6.90 -8.36 10.88
N GLN A 194 -8.10 -7.80 10.75
CA GLN A 194 -8.95 -7.45 11.87
C GLN A 194 -9.82 -8.67 12.19
N GLU A 195 -9.79 -9.13 13.44
CA GLU A 195 -10.82 -10.05 13.94
C GLU A 195 -12.12 -9.25 14.10
N ASP A 196 -13.28 -9.90 14.04
CA ASP A 196 -14.60 -9.25 14.10
C ASP A 196 -14.83 -8.43 15.39
N THR A 197 -13.89 -8.50 16.34
CA THR A 197 -13.90 -7.76 17.60
C THR A 197 -13.16 -6.43 17.44
N ALA A 198 -13.85 -5.33 17.72
CA ALA A 198 -13.26 -3.99 17.89
C ALA A 198 -12.54 -3.87 19.25
N ALA A 199 -11.77 -4.89 19.65
CA ALA A 199 -11.15 -5.02 20.97
C ALA A 199 -9.64 -5.29 20.87
N CYS A 200 -8.91 -4.80 21.87
CA CYS A 200 -7.49 -5.07 22.02
C CYS A 200 -7.22 -6.57 22.19
N PHE A 201 -6.32 -7.14 21.39
CA PHE A 201 -5.98 -8.57 21.47
C PHE A 201 -5.32 -8.99 22.81
N ILE A 202 -4.76 -8.05 23.56
CA ILE A 202 -4.05 -8.33 24.81
C ILE A 202 -4.96 -8.18 26.03
N CYS A 203 -5.64 -7.05 26.18
CA CYS A 203 -6.49 -6.78 27.33
C CYS A 203 -7.98 -7.04 27.10
N PHE A 204 -8.37 -7.34 25.86
CA PHE A 204 -9.77 -7.54 25.44
C PHE A 204 -10.69 -6.33 25.68
N GLU A 205 -10.12 -5.15 25.94
CA GLU A 205 -10.87 -3.90 26.04
C GLU A 205 -11.23 -3.38 24.65
N GLU A 206 -12.50 -3.05 24.45
CA GLU A 206 -13.01 -2.41 23.24
C GLU A 206 -12.55 -0.95 23.12
N ALA A 207 -12.47 -0.46 21.89
CA ALA A 207 -12.24 0.96 21.66
C ALA A 207 -13.37 1.79 22.31
N ASP A 208 -12.99 2.79 23.11
CA ASP A 208 -13.95 3.72 23.69
C ASP A 208 -14.37 4.75 22.61
N PRO A 209 -15.68 4.96 22.35
CA PRO A 209 -16.14 6.02 21.46
C PRO A 209 -15.70 7.43 21.88
N ASP A 210 -15.33 7.65 23.15
CA ASP A 210 -14.81 8.93 23.66
C ASP A 210 -13.28 9.11 23.43
N GLU A 211 -12.68 8.38 22.48
CA GLU A 211 -11.28 8.46 22.03
C GLU A 211 -10.18 8.14 23.07
N LYS A 212 -10.53 7.71 24.28
CA LYS A 212 -9.54 7.43 25.34
C LYS A 212 -8.69 6.20 25.07
N LEU A 213 -9.24 5.19 24.39
CA LEU A 213 -8.55 3.94 24.10
C LEU A 213 -8.47 3.71 22.58
N LYS A 214 -7.34 4.10 21.99
CA LYS A 214 -7.05 3.90 20.58
C LYS A 214 -6.59 2.48 20.30
N LEU A 215 -7.01 1.93 19.17
CA LEU A 215 -6.61 0.60 18.70
C LEU A 215 -5.67 0.72 17.50
N PHE A 216 -4.56 0.00 17.59
CA PHE A 216 -3.50 0.04 16.60
C PHE A 216 -3.34 -1.30 15.91
N CYS A 217 -3.25 -1.29 14.59
CA CYS A 217 -2.80 -2.45 13.82
C CYS A 217 -1.28 -2.40 13.65
N LEU A 218 -0.65 -3.56 13.71
CA LEU A 218 0.81 -3.69 13.74
C LEU A 218 1.40 -3.82 12.34
N LEU A 219 2.39 -3.00 11.99
CA LEU A 219 3.07 -3.08 10.70
C LEU A 219 4.46 -3.74 10.86
N PRO A 220 4.90 -4.56 9.88
CA PRO A 220 4.31 -4.76 8.55
C PRO A 220 3.26 -5.90 8.48
N CYS A 221 3.03 -6.62 9.59
CA CYS A 221 2.26 -7.87 9.57
C CYS A 221 0.73 -7.71 9.50
N ARG A 222 0.22 -6.50 9.72
CA ARG A 222 -1.18 -6.08 9.64
C ARG A 222 -2.14 -6.86 10.54
N HIS A 223 -1.65 -7.41 11.64
CA HIS A 223 -2.43 -8.21 12.58
C HIS A 223 -3.15 -7.37 13.65
N SER A 224 -4.07 -8.06 14.33
CA SER A 224 -5.12 -7.64 15.25
C SER A 224 -4.84 -6.37 16.06
N PRO A 225 -5.89 -5.59 16.36
CA PRO A 225 -5.75 -4.35 17.11
C PRO A 225 -5.11 -4.54 18.48
N ILE A 226 -4.15 -3.68 18.82
CA ILE A 226 -3.54 -3.55 20.15
C ILE A 226 -3.80 -2.14 20.66
N CYS A 227 -4.28 -2.00 21.90
CA CYS A 227 -4.58 -0.67 22.44
C CYS A 227 -3.31 0.16 22.74
N SER A 228 -3.49 1.47 22.85
CA SER A 228 -2.44 2.44 23.21
C SER A 228 -1.67 2.11 24.49
N ASN A 229 -2.25 1.39 25.43
CA ASN A 229 -1.56 0.96 26.66
C ASN A 229 -0.75 -0.32 26.46
N CYS A 230 -1.29 -1.29 25.73
CA CYS A 230 -0.67 -2.60 25.53
C CYS A 230 0.47 -2.55 24.50
N ILE A 231 0.40 -1.64 23.52
CA ILE A 231 1.41 -1.53 22.47
C ILE A 231 2.79 -1.14 23.05
N LEU A 232 2.82 -0.37 24.13
CA LEU A 232 4.04 0.04 24.83
C LEU A 232 4.77 -1.13 25.51
N ARG A 233 4.14 -2.31 25.61
CA ARG A 233 4.66 -3.49 26.33
C ARG A 233 5.14 -4.60 25.42
N ILE A 234 5.04 -4.42 24.10
CA ILE A 234 5.37 -5.46 23.12
C ILE A 234 6.30 -4.91 22.03
N ARG A 235 7.09 -5.80 21.43
CA ARG A 235 7.96 -5.50 20.27
C ARG A 235 7.72 -6.38 19.08
N GLU A 236 7.02 -7.48 19.30
CA GLU A 236 6.65 -8.44 18.29
C GLU A 236 5.14 -8.61 18.35
N CYS A 237 4.54 -8.86 17.19
CA CYS A 237 3.13 -9.17 17.10
C CYS A 237 2.80 -10.42 17.93
N PRO A 238 1.85 -10.37 18.89
CA PRO A 238 1.48 -11.53 19.69
C PRO A 238 0.94 -12.71 18.86
N LYS A 239 0.39 -12.43 17.66
CA LYS A 239 -0.20 -13.41 16.75
C LYS A 239 0.83 -14.13 15.87
N CYS A 240 1.76 -13.39 15.27
CA CYS A 240 2.70 -13.94 14.29
C CYS A 240 4.18 -13.80 14.65
N ARG A 241 4.51 -13.16 15.78
CA ARG A 241 5.87 -12.87 16.26
C ARG A 241 6.72 -12.02 15.30
N CYS A 242 6.11 -11.40 14.30
CA CYS A 242 6.79 -10.44 13.43
C CYS A 242 7.18 -9.19 14.24
N PRO A 243 8.43 -8.69 14.12
CA PRO A 243 8.84 -7.43 14.73
C PRO A 243 7.95 -6.26 14.31
N ILE A 244 7.58 -5.41 15.27
CA ILE A 244 6.74 -4.24 15.05
C ILE A 244 7.65 -3.09 14.60
N ALA A 245 7.50 -2.67 13.35
CA ALA A 245 8.25 -1.55 12.79
C ALA A 245 7.53 -0.20 13.00
N SER A 246 6.21 -0.21 12.85
CA SER A 246 5.32 0.94 13.05
C SER A 246 3.91 0.44 13.32
N VAL A 247 2.99 1.36 13.60
CA VAL A 247 1.58 1.04 13.81
C VAL A 247 0.70 1.98 13.03
N PHE A 248 -0.55 1.59 12.77
CA PHE A 248 -1.56 2.49 12.23
C PHE A 248 -2.79 2.49 13.15
N ASP A 249 -3.35 3.67 13.42
CA ASP A 249 -4.56 3.84 14.23
C ASP A 249 -5.79 3.44 13.41
N ILE A 250 -6.47 2.37 13.83
CA ILE A 250 -7.63 1.81 13.12
C ILE A 250 -8.82 2.79 13.14
N ASN A 251 -8.90 3.61 14.18
CA ASN A 251 -10.03 4.51 14.41
C ASN A 251 -9.72 5.95 14.00
N ALA A 252 -8.51 6.23 13.49
CA ALA A 252 -8.17 7.58 13.05
C ALA A 252 -9.02 7.98 11.83
N PRO A 253 -9.64 9.19 11.84
CA PRO A 253 -10.34 9.69 10.67
C PRO A 253 -9.36 9.85 9.52
N ALA A 254 -9.71 9.35 8.34
CA ALA A 254 -8.85 9.47 7.18
C ALA A 254 -8.69 10.95 6.80
N SER A 255 -7.45 11.44 6.72
CA SER A 255 -7.17 12.84 6.43
C SER A 255 -7.36 13.12 4.93
N ASN A 256 -8.45 13.81 4.59
CA ASN A 256 -8.68 14.35 3.25
C ASN A 256 -7.99 15.71 3.11
N SER A 257 -6.66 15.76 3.10
CA SER A 257 -5.98 17.04 2.84
C SER A 257 -4.66 16.92 2.08
N THR A 258 -4.63 17.56 0.92
CA THR A 258 -3.45 17.98 0.17
C THR A 258 -2.86 19.24 0.83
N GLN A 259 -2.44 19.14 2.08
CA GLN A 259 -1.80 20.23 2.83
C GLN A 259 -0.40 19.79 3.28
N PRO A 260 0.61 20.67 3.22
CA PRO A 260 1.95 20.36 3.72
C PRO A 260 1.87 20.14 5.24
N ALA A 261 2.63 19.16 5.72
CA ALA A 261 2.65 18.71 7.11
C ALA A 261 2.67 19.90 8.10
N GLY A 262 1.58 20.07 8.84
CA GLY A 262 1.41 21.13 9.81
C GLY A 262 0.37 20.77 10.86
N GLY A 263 0.83 20.21 11.98
CA GLY A 263 0.21 20.30 13.30
C GLY A 263 -1.16 19.66 13.50
N SER A 264 -1.24 18.33 13.58
CA SER A 264 -2.31 17.64 14.31
C SER A 264 -2.07 17.81 15.83
N SER A 265 -3.10 18.15 16.61
CA SER A 265 -3.01 18.17 18.08
C SER A 265 -2.87 16.75 18.63
N ILE A 266 -1.66 16.38 19.05
CA ILE A 266 -1.30 15.06 19.57
C ILE A 266 -1.66 14.98 21.06
N ASP A 267 -2.23 13.84 21.50
CA ASP A 267 -2.39 13.52 22.92
C ASP A 267 -1.02 13.62 23.62
N PRO A 268 -0.87 14.47 24.66
CA PRO A 268 0.38 14.64 25.40
C PRO A 268 1.04 13.33 25.84
N LYS A 269 0.26 12.27 26.09
CA LYS A 269 0.79 10.95 26.48
C LYS A 269 1.43 10.17 25.34
N LEU A 270 1.05 10.44 24.09
CA LEU A 270 1.56 9.76 22.90
C LEU A 270 2.62 10.60 22.17
N LYS A 271 2.92 11.82 22.63
CA LYS A 271 3.89 12.72 22.01
C LYS A 271 5.28 12.10 21.81
N HIS A 272 5.70 11.24 22.75
CA HIS A 272 6.98 10.51 22.67
C HIS A 272 7.07 9.54 21.48
N LEU A 273 5.97 9.18 20.84
CA LEU A 273 5.93 8.29 19.68
C LEU A 273 6.17 9.03 18.35
N TYR A 274 6.14 10.36 18.34
CA TYR A 274 6.13 11.17 17.12
C TYR A 274 7.32 12.12 16.97
N ASP A 275 7.97 12.52 18.06
CA ASP A 275 9.08 13.47 18.00
C ASP A 275 10.43 12.73 18.00
N GLY A 276 11.15 12.79 16.87
CA GLY A 276 12.59 12.53 16.84
C GLY A 276 13.31 13.72 17.45
N GLU A 277 14.08 13.50 18.51
CA GLU A 277 14.75 14.55 19.28
C GLU A 277 15.71 15.37 18.39
N THR A 278 15.43 16.66 18.20
CA THR A 278 16.47 17.65 17.93
C THR A 278 16.96 18.19 19.26
N GLU A 279 18.23 17.94 19.56
CA GLU A 279 18.94 18.37 20.76
C GLU A 279 18.77 19.87 21.04
N GLU A 280 18.27 20.19 22.23
CA GLU A 280 18.35 21.52 22.82
C GLU A 280 19.79 21.80 23.26
N THR A 281 20.48 22.68 22.55
CA THR A 281 21.71 23.29 23.08
C THR A 281 21.35 24.32 24.14
N ASP A 282 21.70 23.95 25.37
CA ASP A 282 21.79 24.78 26.56
C ASP A 282 22.59 26.07 26.31
N SER A 283 21.99 27.22 26.64
CA SER A 283 22.76 28.44 26.90
C SER A 283 22.10 29.23 28.03
N GLY A 284 22.66 29.09 29.23
CA GLY A 284 22.33 29.88 30.40
C GLY A 284 22.64 31.38 30.27
N SER A 285 21.62 32.18 30.63
CA SER A 285 21.66 33.35 31.52
C SER A 285 22.70 34.48 31.32
N ARG A 286 22.21 35.70 31.02
CA ARG A 286 22.07 36.80 32.03
C ARG A 286 21.35 38.06 31.47
N PRO A 287 20.75 38.91 32.33
CA PRO A 287 19.73 39.92 31.95
C PRO A 287 20.22 41.37 31.99
N SER A 288 19.57 42.29 31.25
CA SER A 288 19.46 43.73 31.60
C SER A 288 18.57 44.55 30.63
N LYS A 289 17.43 45.02 31.17
CA LYS A 289 16.71 46.31 31.01
C LYS A 289 16.96 47.21 29.77
N GLY A 290 15.84 47.64 29.15
CA GLY A 290 15.51 49.07 29.02
C GLY A 290 15.35 49.66 27.60
N GLY A 291 14.10 49.78 27.14
CA GLY A 291 13.50 51.05 26.67
C GLY A 291 13.90 51.71 25.33
N PHE A 292 12.85 52.21 24.69
CA PHE A 292 12.74 53.43 23.86
C PHE A 292 12.69 53.37 22.32
N PHE A 293 11.74 54.19 21.84
CA PHE A 293 11.25 54.46 20.49
C PHE A 293 12.23 55.18 19.55
N GLY A 294 11.95 55.10 18.25
CA GLY A 294 12.40 56.05 17.21
C GLY A 294 12.76 55.33 15.91
N SER A 295 11.84 55.17 14.94
CA SER A 295 11.45 56.13 13.89
C SER A 295 12.59 56.65 13.01
N LEU A 296 12.34 56.51 11.71
CA LEU A 296 12.64 57.45 10.62
C LEU A 296 13.88 57.22 9.71
N MET A 297 13.51 56.89 8.47
CA MET A 297 13.96 57.43 7.19
C MET A 297 15.35 57.16 6.60
N LYS A 298 15.23 56.70 5.34
CA LYS A 298 15.91 57.19 4.13
C LYS A 298 17.39 56.83 3.92
N SER A 299 17.53 55.91 2.95
CA SER A 299 17.91 56.24 1.56
C SER A 299 19.32 55.86 1.12
N ILE A 300 19.36 55.54 -0.18
CA ILE A 300 20.47 55.65 -1.13
C ILE A 300 21.42 54.44 -1.24
N PHE A 301 21.21 53.76 -2.37
CA PHE A 301 22.16 53.20 -3.33
C PHE A 301 23.38 52.41 -2.84
N GLY A 302 23.52 51.23 -3.46
CA GLY A 302 24.61 51.09 -4.42
C GLY A 302 25.35 49.76 -4.39
N LYS A 303 25.07 48.98 -5.44
CA LYS A 303 25.78 47.80 -5.97
C LYS A 303 25.53 46.46 -5.27
#